data_AF-A0A9D6MQR8-F1
#
_entry.id   AF-A0A9D6MQR8-F1
#
_cell.length_a   1.000
_cell.length_b   1.000
_cell.length_c   1.000
_cell.angle_alpha   90.00
_cell.angle_beta   90.00
_cell.angle_gamma   90.00
#
_symmetry.space_group_name_H-M   'P 1'
#
loop_
_entity.id
_entity.type
_entity.pdbx_description
1 polymer ?
#
loop_
_entity_poly.entity_id
_entity_poly.type
_entity_poly.pdbx_seq_one_letter_code
_entity_poly.pdbx_strand_id
1 'polypeptide(L)'
;MDLTAKNLTEAKETVRNLLEQLGLTAYLFEVEPHADQWQVRVECALDSGWQSSVLSIDDGALRACRTDRFVRDQMLAELRKRLTAHGPG
;
A
#
# COMPACT_ATOMS: atom_id res chain seq x y z
N MET A 1 -2.69 -2.60 -17.63
CA MET A 1 -3.22 -3.59 -16.66
C MET A 1 -4.69 -3.88 -17.02
N ASP A 2 -5.10 -5.15 -17.11
CA ASP A 2 -6.52 -5.48 -17.30
C ASP A 2 -7.29 -5.40 -15.97
N LEU A 3 -8.15 -4.39 -15.83
CA LEU A 3 -8.98 -4.21 -14.65
C LEU A 3 -10.14 -5.21 -14.65
N THR A 4 -10.11 -6.11 -13.67
CA THR A 4 -11.23 -7.02 -13.37
C THR A 4 -11.60 -6.93 -11.89
N ALA A 5 -12.83 -7.30 -11.55
CA ALA A 5 -13.26 -7.36 -10.15
C ALA A 5 -12.34 -8.27 -9.31
N LYS A 6 -11.89 -9.38 -9.89
CA LYS A 6 -10.93 -10.30 -9.25
C LYS A 6 -9.60 -9.60 -8.96
N ASN A 7 -8.98 -8.97 -9.97
CA ASN A 7 -7.68 -8.32 -9.81
C ASN A 7 -7.75 -7.18 -8.79
N LEU A 8 -8.86 -6.42 -8.75
CA LEU A 8 -9.07 -5.37 -7.76
C LEU A 8 -9.19 -5.93 -6.34
N THR A 9 -9.93 -7.02 -6.16
CA THR A 9 -10.04 -7.71 -4.85
C THR A 9 -8.67 -8.21 -4.40
N GLU A 10 -7.94 -8.91 -5.27
CA GLU A 10 -6.61 -9.44 -4.95
C GLU A 10 -5.61 -8.31 -4.62
N ALA A 11 -5.69 -7.17 -5.32
CA ALA A 11 -4.87 -6.00 -5.02
C ALA A 11 -5.20 -5.42 -3.63
N LYS A 12 -6.49 -5.24 -3.32
CA LYS A 12 -6.95 -4.75 -2.01
C LYS A 12 -6.53 -5.66 -0.87
N GLU A 13 -6.67 -6.98 -1.03
CA GLU A 13 -6.24 -7.96 -0.03
C GLU A 13 -4.73 -7.94 0.17
N THR A 14 -3.97 -7.84 -0.93
CA THR A 14 -2.50 -7.77 -0.85
C THR A 14 -2.05 -6.52 -0.11
N VAL A 15 -2.62 -5.35 -0.43
CA VAL A 15 -2.32 -4.08 0.25
C VAL A 15 -2.70 -4.16 1.73
N ARG A 16 -3.89 -4.67 2.06
CA ARG A 16 -4.31 -4.86 3.45
C ARG A 16 -3.30 -5.69 4.24
N ASN A 17 -2.92 -6.85 3.72
CA ASN A 17 -1.97 -7.74 4.39
C ASN A 17 -0.61 -7.08 4.61
N LEU A 18 -0.17 -6.21 3.69
CA LEU A 18 1.07 -5.43 3.86
C LEU A 18 0.93 -4.40 4.99
N LEU A 19 -0.18 -3.65 5.03
CA LEU A 19 -0.43 -2.65 6.06
C LEU A 19 -0.60 -3.28 7.45
N GLU A 20 -1.24 -4.45 7.55
CA GLU A 20 -1.34 -5.22 8.80
C GLU A 20 0.03 -5.67 9.31
N GLN A 21 0.95 -6.07 8.41
CA GLN A 21 2.32 -6.42 8.77
C GLN A 21 3.15 -5.22 9.27
N LEU A 22 2.77 -4.00 8.91
CA LEU A 22 3.41 -2.78 9.45
C LEU A 22 2.93 -2.45 10.88
N GLY A 23 1.90 -3.13 11.39
CA GLY A 23 1.40 -2.93 12.75
C GLY A 23 0.73 -1.57 12.96
N LEU A 24 0.14 -0.97 11.91
CA LEU A 24 -0.59 0.29 12.02
C LEU A 24 -1.84 0.10 12.90
N THR A 25 -1.98 0.91 13.94
CA THR A 25 -3.06 0.82 14.94
C THR A 25 -4.36 1.47 14.48
N ALA A 26 -4.28 2.54 13.69
CA ALA A 26 -5.45 3.22 13.11
C ALA A 26 -5.12 3.72 11.70
N TYR A 27 -5.75 3.12 10.70
CA TYR A 27 -5.58 3.51 9.31
C TYR A 27 -6.84 3.29 8.47
N LEU A 28 -6.96 4.08 7.41
CA LEU A 28 -7.83 3.88 6.26
C LEU A 28 -6.96 3.68 5.03
N PHE A 29 -7.46 2.91 4.06
CA PHE A 29 -6.75 2.78 2.79
C PHE A 29 -7.72 2.59 1.62
N GLU A 30 -7.29 3.06 0.46
CA GLU A 30 -7.96 2.90 -0.81
C GLU A 30 -6.99 2.35 -1.85
N VAL A 31 -7.50 1.48 -2.71
CA VAL A 31 -6.75 0.93 -3.84
C VAL A 31 -7.58 1.17 -5.09
N GLU A 32 -7.05 1.98 -5.98
CA GLU A 32 -7.70 2.39 -7.21
C GLU A 32 -6.81 2.09 -8.42
N PRO A 33 -7.38 1.64 -9.54
CA PRO A 33 -6.63 1.54 -10.79
C PRO A 33 -6.32 2.94 -11.32
N HIS A 34 -5.07 3.19 -11.66
CA HIS A 34 -4.63 4.46 -12.25
C HIS A 34 -3.70 4.19 -13.44
N ALA A 35 -4.24 4.37 -14.66
CA ALA A 35 -3.58 3.97 -15.90
C ALA A 35 -3.13 2.49 -15.85
N ASP A 36 -1.82 2.24 -15.88
CA ASP A 36 -1.24 0.89 -15.85
C ASP A 36 -0.74 0.45 -14.46
N GLN A 37 -1.08 1.20 -13.41
CA GLN A 37 -0.61 0.96 -12.04
C GLN A 37 -1.76 1.00 -11.03
N TRP A 38 -1.48 0.50 -9.82
CA TRP A 38 -2.34 0.67 -8.66
C TRP A 38 -1.96 1.94 -7.92
N GLN A 39 -2.92 2.83 -7.71
CA GLN A 39 -2.77 3.91 -6.75
C GLN A 39 -3.27 3.43 -5.39
N VAL A 40 -2.40 3.49 -4.40
CA VAL A 40 -2.71 3.16 -3.01
C VAL A 40 -2.66 4.42 -2.19
N ARG A 41 -3.81 4.83 -1.65
CA ARG A 41 -3.89 5.89 -0.63
C ARG A 41 -3.94 5.23 0.74
N VAL A 42 -3.15 5.72 1.67
CA VAL A 42 -3.17 5.30 3.07
C VAL A 42 -3.29 6.54 3.93
N GLU A 43 -4.29 6.57 4.79
CA GLU A 43 -4.45 7.57 5.83
C GLU A 43 -4.22 6.90 7.18
N CYS A 44 -3.28 7.38 7.98
CA CYS A 44 -3.00 6.78 9.28
C CYS A 44 -2.80 7.84 10.37
N ALA A 45 -3.17 7.50 11.60
CA ALA A 45 -2.93 8.35 12.74
C ALA A 45 -1.47 8.20 13.20
N LEU A 46 -0.73 9.31 13.18
CA LEU A 46 0.60 9.44 13.75
C LEU A 46 0.56 10.40 14.93
N ASP A 47 1.66 10.54 15.67
CA ASP A 47 1.74 11.42 16.85
C ASP A 47 1.35 12.88 16.55
N SER A 48 1.56 13.33 15.30
CA SER A 48 1.19 14.66 14.81
C SER A 48 -0.23 14.77 14.23
N GLY A 49 -1.04 13.71 14.32
CA GLY A 49 -2.39 13.63 13.74
C GLY A 49 -2.49 12.72 12.52
N TRP A 50 -3.63 12.79 11.82
CA TRP A 50 -3.87 11.99 10.61
C TRP A 50 -3.00 12.47 9.45
N GLN A 51 -2.32 11.54 8.80
CA GLN A 51 -1.48 11.80 7.63
C GLN A 51 -1.92 10.94 6.45
N SER A 52 -1.91 11.53 5.26
CA SER A 52 -2.31 10.88 4.01
C SER A 52 -1.10 10.69 3.11
N SER A 53 -0.86 9.45 2.67
CA SER A 53 0.23 9.08 1.76
C SER A 53 -0.34 8.39 0.52
N VAL A 54 0.18 8.74 -0.65
CA VAL A 54 -0.20 8.13 -1.92
C VAL A 54 1.01 7.46 -2.56
N LEU A 55 0.82 6.22 -2.99
CA LEU A 55 1.84 5.40 -3.66
C LEU A 55 1.30 4.87 -4.98
N SER A 56 2.13 4.96 -6.02
CA SER A 56 1.88 4.24 -7.27
C SER A 56 2.67 2.93 -7.25
N ILE A 57 1.98 1.81 -7.40
CA ILE A 57 2.54 0.47 -7.33
C ILE A 57 2.26 -0.25 -8.65
N ASP A 58 3.31 -0.81 -9.23
CA ASP A 58 3.18 -1.67 -10.41
C ASP A 58 2.34 -2.94 -10.09
N ASP A 59 1.49 -3.36 -11.03
CA ASP A 59 0.64 -4.55 -10.88
C ASP A 59 1.48 -5.83 -10.69
N GLY A 60 2.58 -5.97 -11.44
CA GLY A 60 3.50 -7.10 -11.31
C GLY A 60 4.14 -7.16 -9.93
N ALA A 61 4.63 -6.02 -9.43
CA ALA A 61 5.20 -5.92 -8.09
C ALA A 61 4.17 -6.25 -6.99
N LEU A 62 2.94 -5.74 -7.10
CA LEU A 62 1.89 -6.03 -6.12
C LEU A 62 1.50 -7.52 -6.15
N ARG A 63 1.38 -8.13 -7.33
CA ARG A 63 1.11 -9.57 -7.45
C ARG A 63 2.25 -10.41 -6.86
N ALA A 64 3.49 -10.03 -7.12
CA ALA A 64 4.66 -10.73 -6.62
C ALA A 64 4.74 -10.73 -5.09
N CYS A 65 4.23 -9.70 -4.40
CA CYS A 65 4.19 -9.66 -2.93
C CYS A 65 3.46 -10.87 -2.29
N ARG A 66 2.55 -11.52 -3.02
CA ARG A 66 1.78 -12.68 -2.52
C ARG A 66 2.62 -13.95 -2.39
N THR A 67 3.63 -14.13 -3.23
CA THR A 67 4.41 -15.38 -3.33
C THR A 67 5.89 -15.17 -3.09
N ASP A 68 6.41 -13.98 -3.39
CA ASP A 68 7.82 -13.64 -3.24
C ASP A 68 8.04 -12.84 -1.94
N ARG A 69 8.80 -13.44 -1.02
CA ARG A 69 9.15 -12.82 0.25
C ARG A 69 10.05 -11.59 0.06
N PHE A 70 11.01 -11.65 -0.84
CA PHE A 70 11.95 -10.56 -1.05
C PHE A 70 11.25 -9.31 -1.62
N VAL A 71 10.34 -9.50 -2.58
CA VAL A 71 9.51 -8.40 -3.10
C VAL A 71 8.62 -7.83 -2.00
N ARG A 72 8.02 -8.69 -1.17
CA ARG A 72 7.20 -8.26 -0.04
C ARG A 72 7.98 -7.45 0.99
N ASP A 73 9.17 -7.91 1.40
CA ASP A 73 10.03 -7.20 2.36
C ASP A 73 10.45 -5.81 1.81
N GLN A 74 10.77 -5.71 0.52
CA GLN A 74 11.05 -4.41 -0.12
C GLN A 74 9.83 -3.49 -0.13
N MET A 75 8.64 -4.02 -0.45
CA MET A 75 7.40 -3.24 -0.45
C MET A 75 7.06 -2.71 0.95
N LEU A 76 7.22 -3.55 1.98
CA LEU A 76 7.04 -3.13 3.37
C LEU A 76 8.01 -2.01 3.77
N ALA A 77 9.28 -2.11 3.36
CA ALA A 77 10.27 -1.08 3.63
C ALA A 77 9.91 0.27 2.98
N GLU A 78 9.46 0.26 1.72
CA GLU A 78 9.04 1.46 1.00
C GLU A 78 7.76 2.06 1.61
N LEU A 79 6.76 1.24 1.92
CA LEU A 79 5.54 1.69 2.59
C LEU A 79 5.86 2.33 3.94
N ARG A 80 6.69 1.68 4.77
CA ARG A 80 7.10 2.24 6.06
C ARG A 80 7.78 3.60 5.88
N LYS A 81 8.73 3.69 4.94
CA LYS A 81 9.42 4.95 4.63
C LYS A 81 8.44 6.05 4.27
N ARG A 82 7.49 5.79 3.37
CA ARG A 82 6.49 6.76 2.89
C ARG A 82 5.59 7.26 4.02
N LEU A 83 5.08 6.34 4.83
CA LEU A 83 4.18 6.65 5.94
C LEU A 83 4.87 7.48 7.03
N THR A 84 6.18 7.26 7.26
CA THR A 84 6.95 8.04 8.24
C THR A 84 7.50 9.37 7.71
N ALA A 85 7.62 9.53 6.38
CA ALA A 85 8.27 10.69 5.78
C ALA A 85 7.41 11.97 5.80
N HIS A 86 6.15 11.90 6.24
CA HIS A 86 5.25 13.06 6.30
C HIS A 86 5.13 13.71 7.69
N GLY A 87 5.92 13.34 8.71
CA GLY A 87 6.03 14.08 9.99
C GLY A 87 6.52 15.53 9.81
N PRO A 88 6.07 16.50 10.64
CA PRO A 88 5.89 17.89 10.26
C PRO A 88 7.20 18.62 9.95
N GLY A 89 7.19 19.36 8.84
CA GLY A 89 7.97 20.60 8.70
C GLY A 89 7.17 21.79 9.22
#